data_AF-X6NB78-F1
#
_entry.id   AF-X6NB78-F1
#
_cell.length_a   1.000
_cell.length_b   1.000
_cell.length_c   1.000
_cell.angle_alpha   90.00
_cell.angle_beta   90.00
_cell.angle_gamma   90.00
#
_symmetry.space_group_name_H-M   'P 1'
#
loop_
_entity.id
_entity.type
_entity.pdbx_description
1 polymer ?
#
loop_
_entity_poly.entity_id
_entity_poly.type
_entity_poly.pdbx_seq_one_letter_code
_entity_poly.pdbx_strand_id
1 'polypeptide(L)'
;MLTQNEQGLIMVAYDTSKRQDATSNLSKSFLELVEKSKAERRHFRECCVYVIKGKLIVLQDVDVDGNVYAVNCQLQCKGKVVITVQLFATKDAIIDEQFKRIITPIQWNTKIHHDFSIRLQEYADKAEQCSGYDTSDIAIFYLYKFLRLSVYTFGFRHHYVAIAYNLLGRVYDDIKEYDKAIEFYQKALDILLRIFGASCTFVAQLHNNLAHIYYNKGHFEKSIQYNETALKIRLDVVGVMHYHVADSYNINSMLRKSITNQKKIFKNPNVDVADSYWNLGLAFELSEQNQTAYDAYSGAWKMYSLAQGEWNNETIQAKQKLMVLDRVLSDHS
;
A
#
# COMPACT_ATOMS: atom_id res chain seq x y z
N MET A 1 -8.40 -22.51 -10.62
CA MET A 1 -9.39 -21.41 -10.70
C MET A 1 -10.73 -22.05 -10.94
N LEU A 2 -11.77 -21.61 -10.23
CA LEU A 2 -13.12 -22.15 -10.39
C LEU A 2 -13.55 -22.02 -11.86
N THR A 3 -13.96 -23.12 -12.46
CA THR A 3 -14.55 -23.12 -13.80
C THR A 3 -15.97 -22.56 -13.76
N GLN A 4 -16.57 -22.28 -14.92
CA GLN A 4 -17.79 -21.47 -15.07
C GLN A 4 -19.03 -21.98 -14.29
N ASN A 5 -19.00 -23.22 -13.78
CA ASN A 5 -20.06 -23.84 -12.99
C ASN A 5 -19.63 -24.25 -11.57
N GLU A 6 -18.37 -24.01 -11.19
CA GLU A 6 -17.88 -24.37 -9.87
C GLU A 6 -18.20 -23.28 -8.84
N GLN A 7 -18.51 -23.72 -7.63
CA GLN A 7 -18.88 -22.87 -6.50
C GLN A 7 -17.86 -23.04 -5.38
N GLY A 8 -17.59 -21.97 -4.65
CA GLY A 8 -16.66 -22.05 -3.53
C GLY A 8 -16.07 -20.71 -3.12
N LEU A 9 -14.99 -20.78 -2.37
CA LEU A 9 -14.27 -19.64 -1.83
C LEU A 9 -12.90 -19.53 -2.50
N ILE A 10 -12.61 -18.36 -3.06
CA ILE A 10 -11.25 -18.01 -3.50
C ILE A 10 -10.67 -17.06 -2.47
N MET A 11 -9.46 -17.33 -2.00
CA MET A 11 -8.74 -16.46 -1.08
C MET A 11 -7.41 -16.06 -1.73
N VAL A 12 -7.16 -14.76 -1.83
CA VAL A 12 -5.90 -14.21 -2.30
C VAL A 12 -5.21 -13.62 -1.07
N ALA A 13 -4.25 -14.34 -0.53
CA ALA A 13 -3.58 -13.99 0.73
C ALA A 13 -2.07 -14.02 0.57
N TYR A 14 -1.35 -13.29 1.41
CA TYR A 14 0.12 -13.30 1.41
C TYR A 14 0.65 -14.71 1.71
N ASP A 15 1.77 -15.10 1.11
CA ASP A 15 2.32 -16.44 1.33
C ASP A 15 2.93 -16.58 2.73
N THR A 16 2.14 -17.11 3.66
CA THR A 16 2.54 -17.36 5.05
C THR A 16 3.56 -18.50 5.19
N SER A 17 3.75 -19.34 4.17
CA SER A 17 4.71 -20.46 4.23
C SER A 17 6.19 -20.04 4.14
N LYS A 18 6.46 -18.79 3.74
CA LYS A 18 7.80 -18.18 3.74
C LYS A 18 8.12 -17.44 5.05
N ARG A 19 7.19 -17.36 6.02
CA ARG A 19 7.49 -16.80 7.35
C ARG A 19 8.40 -17.76 8.11
N GLN A 20 9.60 -17.30 8.49
CA GLN A 20 10.45 -18.00 9.47
C GLN A 20 9.80 -18.08 10.86
N ASP A 21 8.78 -17.24 11.13
CA ASP A 21 8.05 -17.18 12.39
C ASP A 21 6.69 -17.90 12.29
N ALA A 22 6.73 -19.23 12.19
CA ALA A 22 5.58 -20.13 12.25
C ALA A 22 4.96 -20.23 13.67
N THR A 23 4.99 -19.14 14.44
CA THR A 23 4.67 -19.12 15.87
C THR A 23 3.40 -18.32 16.20
N SER A 24 2.84 -17.52 15.28
CA SER A 24 1.53 -16.92 15.53
C SER A 24 0.41 -17.98 15.41
N ASN A 25 -0.47 -18.08 16.40
CA ASN A 25 -1.64 -18.97 16.36
C ASN A 25 -2.56 -18.70 15.14
N LEU A 26 -2.48 -17.49 14.58
CA LEU A 26 -3.29 -17.00 13.48
C LEU A 26 -2.85 -17.55 12.11
N SER A 27 -1.53 -17.65 11.86
CA SER A 27 -1.03 -18.32 10.66
C SER A 27 -1.34 -19.82 10.64
N LYS A 28 -1.49 -20.44 11.82
CA LYS A 28 -1.81 -21.86 11.95
C LYS A 28 -3.27 -22.16 11.59
N SER A 29 -4.23 -21.36 12.05
CA SER A 29 -5.65 -21.63 11.75
C SER A 29 -5.98 -21.48 10.26
N PHE A 30 -5.35 -20.53 9.56
CA PHE A 30 -5.48 -20.39 8.10
C PHE A 30 -4.90 -21.59 7.35
N LEU A 31 -3.70 -22.06 7.74
CA LEU A 31 -3.10 -23.25 7.14
C LEU A 31 -3.93 -24.51 7.42
N GLU A 32 -4.43 -24.68 8.64
CA GLU A 32 -5.33 -25.78 8.98
C GLU A 32 -6.61 -25.76 8.15
N LEU A 33 -7.21 -24.59 7.92
CA LEU A 33 -8.37 -24.46 7.04
C LEU A 33 -8.02 -24.94 5.63
N VAL A 34 -6.90 -24.46 5.07
CA VAL A 34 -6.43 -24.81 3.72
C VAL A 34 -6.19 -26.32 3.60
N GLU A 35 -5.56 -26.95 4.60
CA GLU A 35 -5.28 -28.38 4.61
C GLU A 35 -6.55 -29.22 4.76
N LYS A 36 -7.39 -28.91 5.76
CA LYS A 36 -8.64 -29.65 6.03
C LYS A 36 -9.61 -29.56 4.86
N SER A 37 -9.67 -28.41 4.19
CA SER A 37 -10.54 -28.18 3.03
C SER A 37 -9.97 -28.71 1.71
N LYS A 38 -8.72 -29.24 1.72
CA LYS A 38 -7.99 -29.67 0.51
C LYS A 38 -7.97 -28.57 -0.56
N ALA A 39 -7.73 -27.34 -0.14
CA ALA A 39 -7.79 -26.19 -1.05
C ALA A 39 -6.73 -26.30 -2.16
N GLU A 40 -7.11 -25.98 -3.40
CA GLU A 40 -6.13 -25.84 -4.48
C GLU A 40 -5.30 -24.57 -4.22
N ARG A 41 -3.96 -24.68 -4.27
CA ARG A 41 -3.04 -23.55 -4.06
C ARG A 41 -2.29 -23.23 -5.35
N ARG A 42 -2.21 -21.94 -5.70
CA ARG A 42 -1.30 -21.42 -6.74
C ARG A 42 -0.49 -20.24 -6.21
N HIS A 43 0.80 -20.24 -6.52
CA HIS A 43 1.74 -19.21 -6.06
C HIS A 43 1.91 -18.11 -7.12
N PHE A 44 1.87 -16.85 -6.69
CA PHE A 44 2.07 -15.65 -7.51
C PHE A 44 2.98 -14.66 -6.77
N ARG A 45 4.29 -14.76 -7.01
CA ARG A 45 5.34 -13.93 -6.38
C ARG A 45 5.27 -13.93 -4.84
N GLU A 46 4.63 -12.93 -4.25
CA GLU A 46 4.52 -12.74 -2.80
C GLU A 46 3.15 -13.19 -2.24
N CYS A 47 2.15 -13.40 -3.10
CA CYS A 47 0.81 -13.83 -2.73
C CYS A 47 0.51 -15.26 -3.21
N CYS A 48 -0.38 -15.95 -2.51
CA CYS A 48 -0.95 -17.23 -2.90
C CYS A 48 -2.46 -17.10 -3.14
N VAL A 49 -2.94 -17.80 -4.16
CA VAL A 49 -4.36 -17.99 -4.42
C VAL A 49 -4.75 -19.38 -3.92
N TYR A 50 -5.71 -19.41 -3.00
CA TYR A 50 -6.30 -20.63 -2.45
C TYR A 50 -7.73 -20.76 -2.95
N VAL A 51 -8.13 -21.96 -3.36
CA VAL A 51 -9.49 -22.24 -3.84
C VAL A 51 -10.06 -23.41 -3.05
N ILE A 52 -11.11 -23.13 -2.28
CA ILE A 52 -11.91 -24.13 -1.58
C ILE A 52 -13.19 -24.34 -2.39
N LYS A 53 -13.40 -25.54 -2.91
CA LYS A 53 -14.62 -25.88 -3.65
C LYS A 53 -15.69 -26.36 -2.68
N GLY A 54 -16.90 -25.81 -2.78
CA GLY A 54 -17.99 -26.21 -1.89
C GLY A 54 -19.20 -25.29 -1.95
N LYS A 55 -20.38 -25.88 -1.72
CA LYS A 55 -21.64 -25.13 -1.60
C LYS A 55 -21.74 -24.39 -0.27
N LEU A 56 -21.23 -24.99 0.79
CA LEU A 56 -21.17 -24.42 2.13
C LEU A 56 -19.71 -24.40 2.56
N ILE A 57 -19.24 -23.23 2.97
CA ILE A 57 -17.89 -23.03 3.47
C ILE A 57 -18.00 -22.32 4.81
N VAL A 58 -17.41 -22.92 5.83
CA VAL A 58 -17.42 -22.41 7.20
C VAL A 58 -16.02 -21.91 7.51
N LEU A 59 -15.90 -20.60 7.75
CA LEU A 59 -14.69 -20.02 8.31
C LEU A 59 -14.85 -20.01 9.82
N GLN A 60 -14.00 -20.78 10.51
CA GLN A 60 -14.00 -20.88 11.96
C GLN A 60 -12.66 -20.44 12.53
N ASP A 61 -12.67 -19.43 13.40
CA ASP A 61 -11.50 -18.97 14.17
C ASP A 61 -10.25 -18.73 13.29
N VAL A 62 -10.47 -18.05 12.16
CA VAL A 62 -9.47 -17.89 11.08
C VAL A 62 -9.30 -16.43 10.66
N ASP A 63 -8.04 -16.04 10.49
CA ASP A 63 -7.68 -14.74 9.97
C ASP A 63 -7.13 -14.90 8.55
N VAL A 64 -7.79 -14.25 7.59
CA VAL A 64 -7.37 -14.21 6.18
C VAL A 64 -6.70 -12.87 5.93
N ASP A 65 -5.38 -12.91 5.79
CA ASP A 65 -4.58 -11.73 5.45
C ASP A 65 -4.61 -11.47 3.94
N GLY A 66 -5.75 -10.95 3.45
CA GLY A 66 -5.97 -10.68 2.04
C GLY A 66 -7.44 -10.53 1.63
N ASN A 67 -7.70 -10.80 0.34
CA ASN A 67 -9.03 -10.73 -0.25
C ASN A 67 -9.71 -12.10 -0.26
N VAL A 68 -11.03 -12.11 -0.02
CA VAL A 68 -11.87 -13.31 -0.07
C VAL A 68 -12.97 -13.12 -1.10
N TYR A 69 -13.22 -14.12 -1.94
CA TYR A 69 -14.27 -14.12 -2.96
C TYR A 69 -15.17 -15.34 -2.78
N ALA A 70 -16.39 -15.12 -2.31
CA ALA A 70 -17.44 -16.12 -2.23
C ALA A 70 -18.16 -16.24 -3.58
N VAL A 71 -18.03 -17.40 -4.22
CA VAL A 71 -18.48 -17.66 -5.59
C VAL A 71 -19.64 -18.63 -5.56
N ASN A 72 -20.85 -18.09 -5.60
CA ASN A 72 -22.12 -18.83 -5.63
C ASN A 72 -22.20 -19.89 -4.50
N CYS A 73 -21.58 -19.58 -3.34
CA CYS A 73 -21.55 -20.46 -2.17
C CYS A 73 -22.17 -19.76 -0.96
N GLN A 74 -22.57 -20.55 0.02
CA GLN A 74 -22.90 -20.09 1.35
C GLN A 74 -21.63 -19.98 2.19
N LEU A 75 -21.33 -18.78 2.68
CA LEU A 75 -20.19 -18.51 3.54
C LEU A 75 -20.68 -18.23 4.96
N GLN A 76 -20.32 -19.11 5.90
CA GLN A 76 -20.68 -19.02 7.31
C GLN A 76 -19.51 -18.59 8.18
N CYS A 77 -19.80 -17.76 9.18
CA CYS A 77 -18.83 -17.29 10.17
C CYS A 77 -19.05 -18.04 11.47
N LYS A 78 -18.00 -18.63 12.04
CA LYS A 78 -18.07 -19.27 13.35
C LYS A 78 -16.89 -18.82 14.22
N GLY A 79 -17.19 -18.27 15.39
CA GLY A 79 -16.13 -17.74 16.25
C GLY A 79 -15.51 -16.47 15.68
N LYS A 80 -14.20 -16.27 15.88
CA LYS A 80 -13.51 -15.04 15.48
C LYS A 80 -12.93 -15.17 14.07
N VAL A 81 -13.50 -14.44 13.11
CA VAL A 81 -12.98 -14.39 11.74
C VAL A 81 -12.57 -12.96 11.40
N VAL A 82 -11.37 -12.79 10.84
CA VAL A 82 -10.89 -11.49 10.34
C VAL A 82 -10.52 -11.64 8.87
N ILE A 83 -10.94 -10.69 8.04
CA ILE A 83 -10.50 -10.53 6.66
C ILE A 83 -9.84 -9.15 6.59
N THR A 84 -8.54 -9.10 6.31
CA THR A 84 -7.77 -7.85 6.46
C THR A 84 -8.01 -6.85 5.32
N VAL A 85 -8.47 -7.31 4.15
CA VAL A 85 -8.66 -6.44 2.98
C VAL A 85 -10.14 -6.33 2.59
N GLN A 86 -10.68 -7.23 1.76
CA GLN A 86 -12.06 -7.13 1.24
C GLN A 86 -12.71 -8.51 1.09
N LEU A 87 -14.04 -8.54 1.29
CA LEU A 87 -14.90 -9.70 1.02
C LEU A 87 -15.78 -9.39 -0.20
N PHE A 88 -15.62 -10.19 -1.25
CA PHE A 88 -16.38 -10.15 -2.48
C PHE A 88 -17.37 -11.32 -2.51
N ALA A 89 -18.58 -11.09 -3.01
CA ALA A 89 -19.62 -12.12 -3.07
C ALA A 89 -20.39 -12.02 -4.37
N THR A 90 -20.52 -13.13 -5.11
CA THR A 90 -21.41 -13.14 -6.29
C THR A 90 -22.87 -12.92 -5.89
N LYS A 91 -23.71 -12.56 -6.86
CA LYS A 91 -25.14 -12.29 -6.60
C LYS A 91 -25.84 -13.46 -5.89
N ASP A 92 -25.44 -14.69 -6.21
CA ASP A 92 -26.04 -15.90 -5.66
C ASP A 92 -25.28 -16.45 -4.43
N ALA A 93 -24.23 -15.77 -3.98
CA ALA A 93 -23.53 -16.12 -2.75
C ALA A 93 -24.35 -15.66 -1.53
N ILE A 94 -24.45 -16.54 -0.53
CA ILE A 94 -25.16 -16.26 0.72
C ILE A 94 -24.12 -15.99 1.79
N ILE A 95 -24.04 -14.75 2.25
CA ILE A 95 -23.07 -14.32 3.27
C ILE A 95 -23.77 -14.20 4.62
N ASP A 96 -23.26 -14.91 5.61
CA ASP A 96 -23.73 -14.85 6.99
C ASP A 96 -23.74 -13.42 7.55
N GLU A 97 -24.77 -13.09 8.33
CA GLU A 97 -24.98 -11.78 8.93
C GLU A 97 -23.82 -11.36 9.83
N GLN A 98 -23.13 -12.32 10.46
CA GLN A 98 -21.95 -12.02 11.27
C GLN A 98 -20.83 -11.37 10.43
N PHE A 99 -20.63 -11.81 9.18
CA PHE A 99 -19.65 -11.17 8.29
C PHE A 99 -20.01 -9.73 8.01
N LYS A 100 -21.30 -9.40 7.83
CA LYS A 100 -21.73 -8.02 7.53
C LYS A 100 -21.39 -7.03 8.63
N ARG A 101 -21.18 -7.51 9.86
CA ARG A 101 -20.74 -6.69 11.01
C ARG A 101 -19.22 -6.52 11.05
N ILE A 102 -18.47 -7.44 10.45
CA ILE A 102 -17.00 -7.47 10.43
C ILE A 102 -16.47 -6.73 9.19
N ILE A 103 -17.09 -6.98 8.04
CA ILE A 103 -16.68 -6.45 6.74
C ILE A 103 -17.90 -6.33 5.82
N THR A 104 -18.03 -5.21 5.12
CA THR A 104 -19.16 -5.03 4.19
C THR A 104 -18.90 -5.84 2.91
N PRO A 105 -19.71 -6.87 2.57
CA PRO A 105 -19.49 -7.66 1.36
C PRO A 105 -19.74 -6.83 0.11
N ILE A 106 -18.82 -6.90 -0.85
CA ILE A 106 -18.92 -6.20 -2.14
C ILE A 106 -19.49 -7.16 -3.18
N GLN A 107 -20.54 -6.74 -3.89
CA GLN A 107 -21.10 -7.57 -4.94
C GLN A 107 -20.10 -7.77 -6.08
N TRP A 108 -19.82 -9.04 -6.39
CA TRP A 108 -18.85 -9.49 -7.37
C TRP A 108 -19.53 -10.16 -8.55
N ASN A 109 -19.76 -9.41 -9.61
CA ASN A 109 -20.10 -9.98 -10.90
C ASN A 109 -18.82 -10.43 -11.64
N THR A 110 -18.55 -11.73 -11.68
CA THR A 110 -17.33 -12.32 -12.26
C THR A 110 -17.05 -11.87 -13.69
N LYS A 111 -18.09 -11.71 -14.52
CA LYS A 111 -17.96 -11.24 -15.90
C LYS A 111 -17.66 -9.75 -15.97
N ILE A 112 -18.35 -8.94 -15.15
CA ILE A 112 -18.07 -7.51 -15.06
C ILE A 112 -16.64 -7.33 -14.53
N HIS A 113 -16.28 -7.85 -13.36
CA HIS A 113 -14.98 -7.59 -12.74
C HIS A 113 -13.78 -8.09 -13.55
N HIS A 114 -13.90 -9.19 -14.32
CA HIS A 114 -12.84 -9.63 -15.23
C HIS A 114 -12.69 -8.68 -16.42
N ASP A 115 -13.76 -8.51 -17.21
CA ASP A 115 -13.72 -7.70 -18.45
C ASP A 115 -13.49 -6.22 -18.13
N PHE A 116 -13.97 -5.77 -16.98
CA PHE A 116 -13.77 -4.43 -16.46
C PHE A 116 -12.33 -4.18 -16.05
N SER A 117 -11.70 -5.11 -15.32
CA SER A 117 -10.28 -4.96 -14.93
C SER A 117 -9.38 -4.91 -16.16
N ILE A 118 -9.68 -5.72 -17.19
CA ILE A 118 -8.96 -5.67 -18.47
C ILE A 118 -9.13 -4.30 -19.13
N ARG A 119 -10.36 -3.78 -19.24
CA ARG A 119 -10.60 -2.46 -19.83
C ARG A 119 -9.94 -1.32 -19.07
N LEU A 120 -9.93 -1.40 -17.74
CA LEU A 120 -9.22 -0.43 -16.91
C LEU A 120 -7.71 -0.49 -17.16
N GLN A 121 -7.15 -1.70 -17.21
CA GLN A 121 -5.74 -1.89 -17.54
C GLN A 121 -5.41 -1.34 -18.93
N GLU A 122 -6.23 -1.62 -19.94
CA GLU A 122 -6.05 -1.07 -21.29
C GLU A 122 -6.03 0.47 -21.30
N TYR A 123 -6.86 1.13 -20.50
CA TYR A 123 -6.83 2.58 -20.38
C TYR A 123 -5.60 3.09 -19.62
N ALA A 124 -5.19 2.39 -18.57
CA ALA A 124 -3.97 2.72 -17.83
C ALA A 124 -2.72 2.57 -18.71
N ASP A 125 -2.61 1.46 -19.45
CA ASP A 125 -1.49 1.18 -20.35
C ASP A 125 -1.40 2.22 -21.47
N LYS A 126 -2.55 2.59 -22.07
CA LYS A 126 -2.59 3.64 -23.09
C LYS A 126 -2.20 5.01 -22.54
N ALA A 127 -2.57 5.30 -21.29
CA ALA A 127 -2.15 6.53 -20.63
C ALA A 127 -0.64 6.51 -20.32
N GLU A 128 -0.08 5.38 -19.89
CA GLU A 128 1.35 5.23 -19.60
C GLU A 128 2.23 5.29 -20.85
N GLN A 129 1.75 4.75 -21.97
CA GLN A 129 2.43 4.86 -23.27
C GLN A 129 2.52 6.29 -23.79
N CYS A 130 1.69 7.21 -23.28
CA CYS A 130 1.79 8.63 -23.56
C CYS A 130 2.87 9.23 -22.65
N SER A 131 4.11 9.22 -23.13
CA SER A 131 5.24 9.84 -22.44
C SER A 131 5.51 11.25 -22.99
N GLY A 132 5.62 12.22 -22.08
CA GLY A 132 6.02 13.60 -22.40
C GLY A 132 4.87 14.61 -22.52
N TYR A 133 5.25 15.89 -22.46
CA TYR A 133 4.34 17.03 -22.43
C TYR A 133 3.34 17.03 -23.60
N ASP A 134 3.81 16.69 -24.81
CA ASP A 134 3.00 16.73 -26.03
C ASP A 134 1.93 15.63 -26.13
N THR A 135 2.00 14.58 -25.31
CA THR A 135 1.02 13.48 -25.31
C THR A 135 0.13 13.46 -24.05
N SER A 136 0.26 14.47 -23.18
CA SER A 136 -0.42 14.52 -21.89
C SER A 136 -1.95 14.64 -22.00
N ASP A 137 -2.46 15.33 -23.02
CA ASP A 137 -3.90 15.40 -23.30
C ASP A 137 -4.50 14.02 -23.61
N ILE A 138 -3.74 13.17 -24.31
CA ILE A 138 -4.14 11.80 -24.64
C ILE A 138 -4.15 10.93 -23.38
N ALA A 139 -3.12 11.05 -22.53
CA ALA A 139 -3.07 10.38 -21.24
C ALA A 139 -4.27 10.75 -20.37
N ILE A 140 -4.53 12.04 -20.21
CA ILE A 140 -5.66 12.58 -19.46
C ILE A 140 -6.98 12.04 -20.02
N PHE A 141 -7.15 12.00 -21.34
CA PHE A 141 -8.35 11.46 -21.98
C PHE A 141 -8.62 9.99 -21.60
N TYR A 142 -7.60 9.12 -21.64
CA TYR A 142 -7.77 7.72 -21.24
C TYR A 142 -8.03 7.56 -19.75
N LEU A 143 -7.39 8.36 -18.90
CA LEU A 143 -7.63 8.34 -17.46
C LEU A 143 -9.02 8.87 -17.08
N TYR A 144 -9.59 9.82 -17.82
CA TYR A 144 -10.99 10.21 -17.65
C TYR A 144 -11.96 9.11 -18.10
N LYS A 145 -11.62 8.33 -19.13
CA LYS A 145 -12.40 7.12 -19.48
C LYS A 145 -12.36 6.08 -18.37
N PHE A 146 -11.18 5.82 -17.81
CA PHE A 146 -10.99 4.96 -16.64
C PHE A 146 -11.87 5.44 -15.48
N LEU A 147 -11.78 6.73 -15.13
CA LEU A 147 -12.52 7.33 -14.03
C LEU A 147 -14.03 7.21 -14.26
N ARG A 148 -14.52 7.59 -15.44
CA ARG A 148 -15.95 7.55 -15.78
C ARG A 148 -16.51 6.14 -15.70
N LEU A 149 -15.76 5.16 -16.21
CA LEU A 149 -16.15 3.75 -16.16
C LEU A 149 -16.19 3.24 -14.71
N SER A 150 -15.18 3.61 -13.89
CA SER A 150 -15.13 3.30 -12.45
C SER A 150 -16.29 3.87 -11.67
N VAL A 151 -16.60 5.15 -11.86
CA VAL A 151 -17.73 5.83 -11.21
C VAL A 151 -19.06 5.22 -11.64
N TYR A 152 -19.24 4.99 -12.96
CA TYR A 152 -20.48 4.43 -13.49
C TYR A 152 -20.78 3.03 -12.92
N THR A 153 -19.75 2.20 -12.76
CA THR A 153 -19.92 0.81 -12.34
C THR A 153 -19.94 0.63 -10.82
N PHE A 154 -19.11 1.37 -10.07
CA PHE A 154 -18.92 1.15 -8.63
C PHE A 154 -19.26 2.35 -7.74
N GLY A 155 -19.61 3.48 -8.34
CA GLY A 155 -19.84 4.73 -7.63
C GLY A 155 -18.56 5.44 -7.20
N PHE A 156 -18.73 6.63 -6.61
CA PHE A 156 -17.64 7.58 -6.34
C PHE A 156 -16.67 7.18 -5.22
N ARG A 157 -17.02 6.18 -4.40
CA ARG A 157 -16.24 5.79 -3.21
C ARG A 157 -15.49 4.47 -3.40
N HIS A 158 -15.25 4.05 -4.63
CA HIS A 158 -14.56 2.80 -4.93
C HIS A 158 -13.06 3.01 -5.12
N HIS A 159 -12.23 2.01 -4.78
CA HIS A 159 -10.76 2.12 -4.87
C HIS A 159 -10.26 2.38 -6.31
N TYR A 160 -10.95 1.85 -7.33
CA TYR A 160 -10.63 2.19 -8.73
C TYR A 160 -10.80 3.70 -9.03
N VAL A 161 -11.76 4.38 -8.40
CA VAL A 161 -11.90 5.84 -8.54
C VAL A 161 -10.70 6.55 -7.92
N ALA A 162 -10.21 6.09 -6.77
CA ALA A 162 -8.99 6.61 -6.16
C ALA A 162 -7.74 6.37 -7.02
N ILE A 163 -7.61 5.19 -7.63
CA ILE A 163 -6.52 4.89 -8.57
C ILE A 163 -6.55 5.84 -9.76
N ALA A 164 -7.72 6.07 -10.35
CA ALA A 164 -7.88 6.99 -11.46
C ALA A 164 -7.46 8.42 -11.10
N TYR A 165 -7.90 8.91 -9.93
CA TYR A 165 -7.49 10.22 -9.42
C TYR A 165 -5.98 10.29 -9.15
N ASN A 166 -5.37 9.26 -8.57
CA ASN A 166 -3.92 9.22 -8.39
C ASN A 166 -3.18 9.28 -9.73
N LEU A 167 -3.62 8.53 -10.74
CA LEU A 167 -3.00 8.57 -12.07
C LEU A 167 -3.17 9.94 -12.75
N LEU A 168 -4.35 10.55 -12.65
CA LEU A 168 -4.56 11.92 -13.14
C LEU A 168 -3.65 12.92 -12.42
N GLY A 169 -3.51 12.78 -11.10
CA GLY A 169 -2.60 13.59 -10.30
C GLY A 169 -1.15 13.50 -10.79
N ARG A 170 -0.68 12.29 -11.12
CA ARG A 170 0.66 12.08 -11.69
C ARG A 170 0.85 12.78 -13.03
N VAL A 171 -0.09 12.62 -13.96
CA VAL A 171 0.01 13.28 -15.27
C VAL A 171 0.03 14.81 -15.13
N TYR A 172 -0.80 15.37 -14.22
CA TYR A 172 -0.77 16.81 -13.95
C TYR A 172 0.52 17.28 -13.28
N ASP A 173 1.15 16.45 -12.42
CA ASP A 173 2.48 16.72 -11.85
C ASP A 173 3.55 16.75 -12.95
N ASP A 174 3.53 15.78 -13.87
CA ASP A 174 4.49 15.66 -14.97
C ASP A 174 4.45 16.88 -15.91
N ILE A 175 3.28 17.47 -16.14
CA ILE A 175 3.13 18.72 -16.90
C ILE A 175 3.20 20.00 -16.05
N LYS A 176 3.58 19.88 -14.78
CA LYS A 176 3.77 20.99 -13.82
C LYS A 176 2.50 21.79 -13.49
N GLU A 177 1.33 21.21 -13.74
CA GLU A 177 0.03 21.74 -13.31
C GLU A 177 -0.25 21.35 -11.85
N TYR A 178 0.62 21.82 -10.96
CA TYR A 178 0.70 21.36 -9.57
C TYR A 178 -0.60 21.49 -8.77
N ASP A 179 -1.40 22.54 -9.00
CA ASP A 179 -2.66 22.73 -8.28
C ASP A 179 -3.72 21.68 -8.64
N LYS A 180 -3.79 21.28 -9.91
CA LYS A 180 -4.65 20.16 -10.33
C LYS A 180 -4.14 18.85 -9.78
N ALA A 181 -2.83 18.64 -9.79
CA ALA A 181 -2.22 17.43 -9.24
C ALA A 181 -2.55 17.26 -7.75
N ILE A 182 -2.44 18.35 -6.96
CA ILE A 182 -2.86 18.37 -5.55
C ILE A 182 -4.34 18.03 -5.40
N GLU A 183 -5.22 18.66 -6.18
CA GLU A 183 -6.67 18.41 -6.13
C GLU A 183 -6.98 16.91 -6.34
N PHE A 184 -6.36 16.29 -7.35
CA PHE A 184 -6.57 14.89 -7.67
C PHE A 184 -5.99 13.95 -6.61
N TYR A 185 -4.79 14.22 -6.09
CA TYR A 185 -4.23 13.42 -5.01
C TYR A 185 -5.05 13.53 -3.72
N GLN A 186 -5.58 14.71 -3.38
CA GLN A 186 -6.48 14.88 -2.23
C GLN A 186 -7.78 14.09 -2.40
N LYS A 187 -8.40 14.13 -3.60
CA LYS A 187 -9.57 13.30 -3.91
C LYS A 187 -9.29 11.80 -3.76
N ALA A 188 -8.14 11.33 -4.23
CA ALA A 188 -7.72 9.95 -4.05
C ALA A 188 -7.53 9.61 -2.56
N LEU A 189 -6.90 10.52 -1.80
CA LEU A 189 -6.58 10.34 -0.39
C LEU A 189 -7.85 10.23 0.45
N ASP A 190 -8.83 11.11 0.22
CA ASP A 190 -10.13 11.07 0.90
C ASP A 190 -10.88 9.75 0.70
N ILE A 191 -10.80 9.18 -0.50
CA ILE A 191 -11.43 7.89 -0.80
C ILE A 191 -10.67 6.77 -0.08
N LEU A 192 -9.34 6.73 -0.18
CA LEU A 192 -8.55 5.65 0.42
C LEU A 192 -8.59 5.66 1.94
N LEU A 193 -8.56 6.84 2.58
CA LEU A 193 -8.73 6.96 4.03
C LEU A 193 -10.07 6.38 4.50
N ARG A 194 -11.14 6.53 3.72
CA ARG A 194 -12.46 5.97 4.04
C ARG A 194 -12.54 4.46 3.82
N ILE A 195 -11.85 3.92 2.81
CA ILE A 195 -11.90 2.49 2.48
C ILE A 195 -10.95 1.68 3.38
N PHE A 196 -9.71 2.15 3.54
CA PHE A 196 -8.61 1.39 4.13
C PHE A 196 -8.13 1.95 5.48
N GLY A 197 -8.65 3.11 5.91
CA GLY A 197 -8.15 3.79 7.11
C GLY A 197 -6.80 4.48 6.89
N ALA A 198 -6.20 5.00 7.97
CA ALA A 198 -4.98 5.80 7.91
C ALA A 198 -3.68 4.98 7.76
N SER A 199 -3.70 3.69 8.12
CA SER A 199 -2.50 2.84 8.21
C SER A 199 -2.38 1.89 7.02
N CYS A 200 -2.24 2.45 5.81
CA CYS A 200 -2.10 1.69 4.57
C CYS A 200 -1.01 2.29 3.66
N THR A 201 -0.28 1.44 2.93
CA THR A 201 0.80 1.84 2.03
C THR A 201 0.34 2.80 0.92
N PHE A 202 -0.89 2.63 0.39
CA PHE A 202 -1.44 3.54 -0.61
C PHE A 202 -1.70 4.95 -0.07
N VAL A 203 -2.08 5.07 1.21
CA VAL A 203 -2.24 6.37 1.89
C VAL A 203 -0.88 7.04 2.06
N ALA A 204 0.14 6.29 2.50
CA ALA A 204 1.50 6.80 2.59
C ALA A 204 2.03 7.29 1.24
N GLN A 205 1.74 6.57 0.14
CA GLN A 205 2.15 6.99 -1.20
C GLN A 205 1.53 8.32 -1.61
N LEU A 206 0.24 8.53 -1.34
CA LEU A 206 -0.42 9.81 -1.65
C LEU A 206 0.12 10.97 -0.83
N HIS A 207 0.45 10.74 0.45
CA HIS A 207 1.14 11.74 1.26
C HIS A 207 2.53 12.06 0.66
N ASN A 208 3.29 11.07 0.23
CA ASN A 208 4.58 11.30 -0.43
C ASN A 208 4.43 12.08 -1.76
N ASN A 209 3.43 11.77 -2.57
CA ASN A 209 3.16 12.52 -3.82
C ASN A 209 2.77 13.98 -3.54
N LEU A 210 1.95 14.23 -2.51
CA LEU A 210 1.63 15.59 -2.07
C LEU A 210 2.87 16.33 -1.54
N ALA A 211 3.73 15.62 -0.81
CA ALA A 211 4.99 16.19 -0.32
C ALA A 211 5.90 16.63 -1.47
N HIS A 212 6.02 15.79 -2.51
CA HIS A 212 6.79 16.08 -3.72
C HIS A 212 6.27 17.34 -4.42
N ILE A 213 4.96 17.46 -4.62
CA ILE A 213 4.41 18.67 -5.26
C ILE A 213 4.65 19.91 -4.41
N TYR A 214 4.40 19.83 -3.10
CA TYR A 214 4.63 20.99 -2.23
C TYR A 214 6.11 21.40 -2.20
N TYR A 215 7.04 20.45 -2.31
CA TYR A 215 8.47 20.72 -2.50
C TYR A 215 8.71 21.48 -3.82
N ASN A 216 8.16 21.01 -4.93
CA ASN A 216 8.30 21.66 -6.25
C ASN A 216 7.66 23.06 -6.29
N LYS A 217 6.65 23.33 -5.47
CA LYS A 217 6.06 24.66 -5.28
C LYS A 217 6.84 25.57 -4.30
N GLY A 218 7.90 25.08 -3.66
CA GLY A 218 8.66 25.81 -2.64
C GLY A 218 7.96 25.92 -1.28
N HIS A 219 6.89 25.15 -1.05
CA HIS A 219 6.18 25.08 0.23
C HIS A 219 6.79 23.99 1.13
N PHE A 220 8.04 24.18 1.54
CA PHE A 220 8.83 23.15 2.21
C PHE A 220 8.24 22.68 3.54
N GLU A 221 7.65 23.56 4.34
CA GLU A 221 6.99 23.16 5.61
C GLU A 221 5.84 22.16 5.38
N LYS A 222 5.01 22.39 4.35
CA LYS A 222 3.96 21.45 3.97
C LYS A 222 4.55 20.15 3.45
N SER A 223 5.60 20.23 2.63
CA SER A 223 6.31 19.04 2.14
C SER A 223 6.81 18.17 3.29
N ILE A 224 7.44 18.78 4.30
CA ILE A 224 7.91 18.10 5.51
C ILE A 224 6.74 17.42 6.23
N GLN A 225 5.64 18.12 6.51
CA GLN A 225 4.47 17.53 7.19
C GLN A 225 3.91 16.30 6.46
N TYR A 226 3.78 16.38 5.13
CA TYR A 226 3.30 15.27 4.32
C TYR A 226 4.30 14.10 4.31
N ASN A 227 5.60 14.37 4.18
CA ASN A 227 6.64 13.35 4.21
C ASN A 227 6.75 12.67 5.58
N GLU A 228 6.66 13.42 6.69
CA GLU A 228 6.65 12.87 8.05
C GLU A 228 5.45 11.94 8.26
N THR A 229 4.28 12.33 7.74
CA THR A 229 3.07 11.49 7.79
C THR A 229 3.26 10.20 6.99
N ALA A 230 3.79 10.30 5.76
CA ALA A 230 4.10 9.13 4.93
C ALA A 230 5.11 8.19 5.60
N LEU A 231 6.19 8.75 6.16
CA LEU A 231 7.22 8.02 6.88
C LEU A 231 6.65 7.31 8.10
N LYS A 232 5.83 8.01 8.89
CA LYS A 232 5.16 7.42 10.05
C LYS A 232 4.29 6.24 9.65
N ILE A 233 3.46 6.38 8.61
CA ILE A 233 2.63 5.28 8.12
C ILE A 233 3.49 4.11 7.63
N ARG A 234 4.55 4.37 6.87
CA ARG A 234 5.47 3.32 6.39
C ARG A 234 6.16 2.61 7.55
N LEU A 235 6.61 3.34 8.56
CA LEU A 235 7.19 2.79 9.78
C LEU A 235 6.16 2.04 10.62
N ASP A 236 4.90 2.48 10.67
CA ASP A 236 3.83 1.77 11.36
C ASP A 236 3.45 0.48 10.61
N VAL A 237 3.42 0.48 9.27
CA VAL A 237 3.15 -0.74 8.47
C VAL A 237 4.30 -1.74 8.59
N VAL A 238 5.55 -1.28 8.42
CA VAL A 238 6.75 -2.10 8.62
C VAL A 238 6.84 -2.53 10.08
N GLY A 239 6.52 -1.62 10.99
CA GLY A 239 6.46 -1.81 12.43
C GLY A 239 5.42 -2.83 12.81
N VAL A 240 4.22 -2.86 12.21
CA VAL A 240 3.18 -3.88 12.41
C VAL A 240 3.62 -5.23 11.83
N MET A 241 4.26 -5.23 10.66
CA MET A 241 4.92 -6.41 10.09
C MET A 241 6.03 -6.96 11.00
N HIS A 242 6.67 -6.09 11.81
CA HIS A 242 7.69 -6.44 12.81
C HIS A 242 7.14 -6.63 14.24
N TYR A 243 5.99 -6.03 14.58
CA TYR A 243 5.36 -5.97 15.90
C TYR A 243 4.75 -7.31 16.26
N HIS A 244 4.39 -8.11 15.25
CA HIS A 244 4.12 -9.53 15.43
C HIS A 244 5.33 -10.34 15.97
N VAL A 245 6.50 -9.72 16.14
CA VAL A 245 7.71 -10.27 16.80
C VAL A 245 8.06 -9.53 18.12
N ALA A 246 7.46 -8.38 18.42
CA ALA A 246 7.82 -7.57 19.59
C ALA A 246 6.59 -7.13 20.38
N ASP A 247 6.00 -8.08 21.11
CA ASP A 247 5.07 -7.76 22.20
C ASP A 247 5.80 -6.91 23.27
N SER A 248 5.09 -5.90 23.78
CA SER A 248 5.47 -4.93 24.81
C SER A 248 6.39 -3.76 24.38
N TYR A 249 5.82 -2.56 24.23
CA TYR A 249 6.06 -1.39 25.10
C TYR A 249 5.61 -0.06 24.43
N ASN A 250 4.73 0.64 25.15
CA ASN A 250 4.24 2.03 25.05
C ASN A 250 4.79 2.98 23.95
N ILE A 251 3.85 3.41 23.10
CA ILE A 251 4.03 4.10 21.81
C ILE A 251 4.52 5.56 21.91
N ASN A 252 4.47 6.22 23.09
CA ASN A 252 4.74 7.66 23.18
C ASN A 252 6.21 8.07 23.46
N SER A 253 7.12 7.14 23.78
CA SER A 253 8.55 7.48 23.97
C SER A 253 9.45 7.12 22.77
N MET A 254 8.88 6.61 21.67
CA MET A 254 9.63 5.92 20.62
C MET A 254 10.21 6.86 19.56
N LEU A 255 9.56 8.00 19.26
CA LEU A 255 10.01 8.89 18.19
C LEU A 255 11.42 9.45 18.43
N ARG A 256 11.80 9.70 19.70
CA ARG A 256 13.14 10.18 20.08
C ARG A 256 14.17 9.07 20.38
N LYS A 257 13.74 7.91 20.89
CA LYS A 257 14.63 6.78 21.19
C LYS A 257 14.90 5.85 20.00
N SER A 258 14.06 5.88 18.96
CA SER A 258 14.24 5.09 17.73
C SER A 258 15.48 5.49 16.94
N ILE A 259 15.90 6.76 17.02
CA ILE A 259 17.12 7.25 16.39
C ILE A 259 18.37 6.60 17.02
N THR A 260 18.32 6.23 18.31
CA THR A 260 19.48 5.73 19.06
C THR A 260 19.63 4.20 19.05
N ASN A 261 18.56 3.43 18.86
CA ASN A 261 18.57 1.95 18.97
C ASN A 261 18.55 1.19 17.62
N GLN A 262 19.08 1.80 16.56
CA GLN A 262 18.99 1.34 15.15
C GLN A 262 19.63 -0.03 14.78
N LYS A 263 20.08 -0.87 15.73
CA LYS A 263 20.89 -2.07 15.40
C LYS A 263 20.18 -3.43 15.34
N LYS A 264 18.87 -3.54 15.61
CA LYS A 264 18.22 -4.87 15.68
C LYS A 264 16.88 -5.06 14.96
N ILE A 265 16.33 -4.04 14.29
CA ILE A 265 14.90 -4.06 13.93
C ILE A 265 14.62 -4.34 12.44
N PHE A 266 15.55 -4.19 11.50
CA PHE A 266 15.21 -4.33 10.08
C PHE A 266 15.66 -5.67 9.49
N LYS A 267 14.76 -6.66 9.52
CA LYS A 267 14.95 -7.96 8.85
C LYS A 267 14.42 -7.97 7.39
N ASN A 268 13.66 -6.95 6.99
CA ASN A 268 13.28 -6.72 5.60
C ASN A 268 13.38 -5.22 5.29
N PRO A 269 14.42 -4.77 4.59
CA PRO A 269 14.62 -3.35 4.32
C PRO A 269 13.63 -2.87 3.25
N ASN A 270 12.88 -1.81 3.55
CA ASN A 270 11.90 -1.24 2.60
C ASN A 270 12.46 0.04 1.97
N VAL A 271 12.63 0.02 0.64
CA VAL A 271 13.07 1.17 -0.17
C VAL A 271 12.16 2.38 0.02
N ASP A 272 10.86 2.18 0.22
CA ASP A 272 9.91 3.26 0.47
C ASP A 272 10.27 4.06 1.74
N VAL A 273 10.78 3.39 2.79
CA VAL A 273 11.20 4.08 4.01
C VAL A 273 12.46 4.91 3.74
N ALA A 274 13.39 4.38 2.92
CA ALA A 274 14.58 5.11 2.51
C ALA A 274 14.22 6.36 1.70
N ASP A 275 13.30 6.24 0.74
CA ASP A 275 12.81 7.35 -0.08
C ASP A 275 12.15 8.45 0.76
N SER A 276 11.37 8.08 1.79
CA SER A 276 10.78 9.06 2.71
C SER A 276 11.84 9.84 3.46
N TYR A 277 12.89 9.18 3.96
CA TYR A 277 14.01 9.85 4.61
C TYR A 277 14.78 10.75 3.65
N TRP A 278 14.99 10.30 2.41
CA TRP A 278 15.66 11.09 1.38
C TRP A 278 14.89 12.37 1.07
N ASN A 279 13.57 12.27 0.86
CA ASN A 279 12.70 13.42 0.58
C ASN A 279 12.65 14.41 1.75
N LEU A 280 12.69 13.93 3.00
CA LEU A 280 12.83 14.80 4.18
C LEU A 280 14.19 15.52 4.17
N GLY A 281 15.28 14.81 3.87
CA GLY A 281 16.61 15.39 3.75
C GLY A 281 16.65 16.56 2.77
N LEU A 282 16.09 16.37 1.58
CA LEU A 282 15.98 17.42 0.55
C LEU A 282 15.19 18.63 1.06
N ALA A 283 14.02 18.40 1.67
CA ALA A 283 13.17 19.48 2.14
C ALA A 283 13.80 20.27 3.30
N PHE A 284 14.49 19.61 4.23
CA PHE A 284 15.19 20.26 5.33
C PHE A 284 16.44 21.02 4.87
N GLU A 285 17.19 20.48 3.91
CA GLU A 285 18.37 21.14 3.34
C GLU A 285 17.99 22.46 2.66
N LEU A 286 16.91 22.48 1.87
CA LEU A 286 16.38 23.71 1.27
C LEU A 286 15.73 24.67 2.27
N SER A 287 15.32 24.17 3.43
CA SER A 287 14.81 24.99 4.54
C SER A 287 15.93 25.48 5.47
N GLU A 288 17.20 25.33 5.08
CA GLU A 288 18.40 25.70 5.85
C GLU A 288 18.52 24.99 7.22
N GLN A 289 17.81 23.87 7.41
CA GLN A 289 17.86 23.05 8.63
C GLN A 289 18.91 21.95 8.48
N ASN A 290 20.17 22.35 8.33
CA ASN A 290 21.29 21.46 7.94
C ASN A 290 21.48 20.24 8.85
N GLN A 291 21.31 20.40 10.18
CA GLN A 291 21.43 19.29 11.12
C GLN A 291 20.29 18.26 10.94
N THR A 292 19.07 18.73 10.73
CA THR A 292 17.91 17.85 10.52
C THR A 292 17.95 17.19 9.15
N ALA A 293 18.45 17.89 8.14
CA ALA A 293 18.74 17.32 6.82
C ALA A 293 19.79 16.20 6.93
N TYR A 294 20.85 16.41 7.71
CA TYR A 294 21.87 15.40 7.99
C TYR A 294 21.27 14.14 8.62
N ASP A 295 20.46 14.30 9.66
CA ASP A 295 19.82 13.18 10.34
C ASP A 295 18.90 12.39 9.39
N ALA A 296 18.16 13.09 8.54
CA ALA A 296 17.29 12.49 7.53
C ALA A 296 18.09 11.72 6.46
N TYR A 297 19.15 12.31 5.88
CA TYR A 297 20.02 11.62 4.92
C TYR A 297 20.76 10.44 5.56
N SER A 298 21.10 10.51 6.85
CA SER A 298 21.67 9.39 7.60
C SER A 298 20.67 8.23 7.69
N GLY A 299 19.40 8.54 7.94
CA GLY A 299 18.30 7.59 7.87
C GLY A 299 18.17 6.94 6.49
N ALA A 300 18.17 7.75 5.43
CA ALA A 300 18.09 7.28 4.04
C ALA A 300 19.26 6.36 3.69
N TRP A 301 20.49 6.78 3.97
CA TRP A 301 21.70 5.99 3.73
C TRP A 301 21.61 4.62 4.40
N LYS A 302 21.30 4.56 5.70
CA LYS A 302 21.19 3.29 6.43
C LYS A 302 20.15 2.36 5.81
N MET A 303 19.01 2.90 5.39
CA MET A 303 17.94 2.10 4.80
C MET A 303 18.29 1.63 3.38
N TYR A 304 18.86 2.47 2.52
CA TYR A 304 19.32 2.06 1.19
C TYR A 304 20.46 1.03 1.27
N SER A 305 21.42 1.22 2.18
CA SER A 305 22.49 0.25 2.45
C SER A 305 21.93 -1.13 2.78
N LEU A 306 20.89 -1.18 3.64
CA LEU A 306 20.24 -2.43 4.01
C LEU A 306 19.43 -3.02 2.85
N ALA A 307 18.70 -2.17 2.09
CA ALA A 307 17.78 -2.58 1.02
C ALA A 307 18.45 -3.00 -0.28
N GLN A 308 19.44 -2.23 -0.71
CA GLN A 308 19.99 -2.28 -2.06
C GLN A 308 21.52 -2.46 -2.06
N GLY A 309 22.15 -2.40 -0.88
CA GLY A 309 23.59 -2.57 -0.70
C GLY A 309 24.39 -1.26 -0.76
N GLU A 310 25.64 -1.34 -0.30
CA GLU A 310 26.54 -0.18 -0.11
C GLU A 310 26.97 0.53 -1.41
N TRP A 311 26.83 -0.16 -2.55
CA TRP A 311 27.28 0.27 -3.88
C TRP A 311 26.13 0.68 -4.80
N ASN A 312 24.89 0.58 -4.32
CA ASN A 312 23.75 1.10 -5.04
C ASN A 312 23.83 2.63 -5.16
N ASN A 313 23.29 3.17 -6.27
CA ASN A 313 23.44 4.57 -6.64
C ASN A 313 22.81 5.51 -5.59
N GLU A 314 21.62 5.17 -5.11
CA GLU A 314 20.89 5.92 -4.08
C GLU A 314 21.65 5.91 -2.75
N THR A 315 22.24 4.76 -2.36
CA THR A 315 23.12 4.66 -1.19
C THR A 315 24.33 5.59 -1.30
N ILE A 316 24.96 5.65 -2.48
CA ILE A 316 26.13 6.51 -2.74
C ILE A 316 25.73 7.98 -2.68
N GLN A 317 24.60 8.36 -3.26
CA GLN A 317 24.09 9.73 -3.22
C GLN A 317 23.82 10.21 -1.79
N ALA A 318 23.23 9.36 -0.95
CA ALA A 318 23.01 9.66 0.46
C ALA A 318 24.33 9.93 1.21
N LYS A 319 25.38 9.13 0.95
CA LYS A 319 26.72 9.37 1.52
C LYS A 319 27.32 10.69 1.05
N GLN A 320 27.17 11.02 -0.23
CA GLN A 320 27.68 12.29 -0.78
C GLN A 320 27.01 13.50 -0.11
N LYS A 321 25.70 13.45 0.10
CA LYS A 321 24.97 14.49 0.84
C LYS A 321 25.48 14.66 2.26
N LEU A 322 25.71 13.57 2.98
CA LEU A 322 26.29 13.61 4.33
C LEU A 322 27.68 14.25 4.34
N MET A 323 28.56 13.92 3.39
CA MET A 323 29.89 14.52 3.29
C MET A 323 29.86 16.03 3.03
N VAL A 324 28.89 16.50 2.24
CA VAL A 324 28.72 17.94 1.97
C VAL A 324 28.25 18.64 3.25
N LEU A 325 27.23 18.10 3.92
CA LEU A 325 26.68 18.68 5.14
C LEU A 325 27.68 18.65 6.31
N ASP A 326 28.51 17.62 6.44
CA ASP A 326 29.57 17.57 7.46
C ASP A 326 30.52 18.77 7.35
N ARG A 327 30.87 19.18 6.12
CA ARG A 327 31.72 20.36 5.88
C ARG A 327 31.01 21.66 6.28
N VAL A 328 29.75 21.79 5.89
CA VAL A 328 28.93 22.97 6.23
C VAL A 328 28.76 23.11 7.74
N LEU A 329 28.53 21.99 8.44
CA LEU A 329 28.37 21.98 9.90
C LEU A 329 29.68 22.22 10.64
N SER A 330 30.82 21.76 10.11
CA SER A 330 32.14 22.03 10.68
C SER A 330 32.63 23.47 10.49
N ASP A 331 32.19 24.15 9.43
CA ASP A 331 32.54 25.55 9.15
C ASP A 331 31.73 26.55 10.00
N HIS A 332 30.75 26.08 10.78
CA HIS A 332 29.86 26.91 11.62
C HIS A 332 29.95 26.57 13.12
N SER A 333 30.86 25.67 13.50
CA SER A 333 31.21 25.32 14.89
C SER A 333 32.50 25.99 15.31
#